data_AF-H0TDE5-F1
#
_entry.id   AF-H0TDE5-F1
#
_cell.length_a   1.000
_cell.length_b   1.000
_cell.length_c   1.000
_cell.angle_alpha   90.00
_cell.angle_beta   90.00
_cell.angle_gamma   90.00
#
_symmetry.space_group_name_H-M   'P 1'
#
loop_
_entity.id
_entity.type
_entity.pdbx_description
1 polymer ?
#
loop_
_entity_poly.entity_id
_entity_poly.type
_entity_poly.pdbx_seq_one_letter_code
_entity_poly.pdbx_strand_id
1 'polypeptide(L)' 'MLAPYEVALVQTTSCPSGKVLKVTGAIRGLSRKRACVALPAEQASLAIATP' A
#
# COMPACT_ATOMS: atom_id res chain seq x y z
N MET A 1 -4.38 12.26 4.05
CA MET A 1 -5.57 11.38 3.91
C MET A 1 -5.44 10.72 2.54
N LEU A 2 -5.56 9.39 2.44
CA LEU A 2 -5.66 8.75 1.12
C LEU A 2 -6.98 9.14 0.46
N ALA A 3 -6.96 9.39 -0.85
CA ALA A 3 -8.16 9.57 -1.64
C ALA A 3 -8.99 8.28 -1.67
N PRO A 4 -10.31 8.34 -1.94
CA PRO A 4 -11.13 7.16 -2.13
C PRO A 4 -10.52 6.23 -3.19
N TYR A 5 -10.51 4.92 -2.95
CA TYR A 5 -9.91 3.89 -3.81
C TYR A 5 -8.39 3.92 -3.95
N GLU A 6 -7.70 4.95 -3.44
CA GLU A 6 -6.25 5.02 -3.48
C GLU A 6 -5.63 3.94 -2.58
N VAL A 7 -4.48 3.39 -2.99
CA VAL A 7 -3.77 2.34 -2.27
C VAL A 7 -2.38 2.82 -1.91
N ALA A 8 -2.05 2.80 -0.62
CA ALA A 8 -0.69 3.03 -0.13
C ALA A 8 -0.11 1.74 0.43
N LEU A 9 1.18 1.52 0.15
CA LEU A 9 1.97 0.47 0.77
C LEU A 9 2.86 1.11 1.84
N VAL A 10 2.67 0.69 3.09
CA VAL A 10 3.41 1.22 4.24
C VAL A 10 4.30 0.13 4.79
N GLN A 11 5.61 0.39 4.83
CA GLN A 11 6.54 -0.43 5.61
C GLN A 11 6.33 -0.12 7.09
N THR A 12 5.92 -1.12 7.86
CA THR A 12 5.65 -0.99 9.29
C THR A 12 5.94 -2.31 10.00
N THR A 13 6.25 -2.26 11.29
CA THR A 13 6.47 -3.43 12.15
C THR A 13 5.19 -4.24 12.41
N SER A 14 4.03 -3.73 11.99
CA SER A 14 2.75 -4.44 12.10
C SER A 14 2.64 -5.65 11.16
N CYS A 15 3.47 -5.72 10.12
CA CYS A 15 3.51 -6.85 9.20
C CYS A 15 4.81 -7.66 9.38
N PRO A 16 4.75 -9.00 9.23
CA PRO A 16 5.94 -9.84 9.32
C PRO A 16 6.92 -9.55 8.18
N SER A 17 8.18 -9.93 8.38
CA SER A 17 9.29 -9.72 7.44
C SER A 17 8.93 -10.12 6.01
N GLY A 18 9.24 -9.25 5.04
CA GLY A 18 8.90 -9.45 3.62
C GLY A 18 7.48 -9.03 3.23
N LYS A 19 6.69 -8.47 4.16
CA LYS A 19 5.36 -7.93 3.88
C LYS A 19 5.25 -6.45 4.23
N VAL A 20 4.36 -5.76 3.53
CA VAL A 20 4.00 -4.35 3.76
C VAL A 20 2.51 -4.22 4.03
N LEU A 21 2.15 -3.19 4.78
CA LEU A 21 0.77 -2.88 5.05
C LEU A 21 0.16 -2.15 3.85
N LYS A 22 -0.72 -2.83 3.12
CA LYS A 22 -1.58 -2.23 2.11
C LYS A 22 -2.77 -1.55 2.77
N VAL A 23 -2.83 -0.23 2.66
CA VAL A 23 -3.92 0.59 3.16
C VAL A 23 -4.71 1.12 1.98
N THR A 24 -6.00 0.80 1.91
CA THR A 24 -6.91 1.37 0.91
C THR A 24 -7.68 2.54 1.51
N GLY A 25 -7.75 3.64 0.76
CA GLY A 25 -8.55 4.81 1.10
C GLY A 25 -10.01 4.41 1.37
N ALA A 26 -10.56 4.95 2.46
CA ALA A 26 -11.96 4.70 2.82
C ALA A 26 -12.89 5.42 1.84
N ILE A 27 -14.00 4.78 1.55
CA ILE A 27 -15.13 5.37 0.83
C ILE A 27 -16.24 5.58 1.86
N ARG A 28 -17.11 6.57 1.67
CA ARG A 28 -18.24 6.85 2.58
C ARG A 28 -18.95 5.55 2.98
N GLY A 29 -18.96 5.25 4.28
CA GLY A 29 -19.59 4.05 4.83
C GLY A 29 -18.74 2.76 4.86
N LEU A 30 -17.52 2.77 4.29
CA LEU A 30 -16.61 1.63 4.28
C LEU A 30 -15.34 1.91 5.08
N SER A 31 -15.09 1.11 6.11
CA SER A 31 -13.86 1.15 6.90
C SER A 31 -12.63 0.94 6.03
N ARG A 32 -11.54 1.65 6.33
CA ARG A 32 -10.24 1.47 5.64
C ARG A 32 -9.81 0.01 5.73
N LYS A 33 -9.64 -0.64 4.58
CA LYS A 33 -9.08 -1.99 4.53
C LYS A 33 -7.56 -1.92 4.71
N ARG A 34 -7.06 -2.71 5.65
CA ARG A 34 -5.63 -2.84 5.97
C ARG A 34 -5.26 -4.31 5.87
N ALA A 35 -4.28 -4.65 5.03
CA ALA A 35 -3.84 -6.02 4.85
C ALA A 35 -2.33 -6.08 4.66
N CYS A 36 -1.66 -7.04 5.31
CA CYS A 36 -0.26 -7.31 5.04
C CYS A 36 -0.14 -8.07 3.71
N VAL A 37 0.43 -7.43 2.71
CA VAL A 37 0.69 -8.03 1.39
C VAL A 37 2.18 -8.29 1.25
N ALA A 38 2.56 -9.37 0.57
CA ALA A 38 3.94 -9.53 0.16
C ALA A 38 4.33 -8.32 -0.69
N LEU A 39 5.50 -7.73 -0.42
CA LEU A 39 6.08 -6.73 -1.31
C LEU A 39 6.20 -7.38 -2.70
N PRO A 40 5.41 -6.96 -3.70
CA PRO A 40 5.61 -7.50 -5.04
C PRO A 40 7.01 -7.07 -5.47
N ALA A 41 7.77 -8.00 -6.05
CA ALA A 41 9.07 -7.72 -6.67
C ALA A 41 8.99 -6.59 -7.74
N GLU A 42 7.77 -6.18 -8.12
CA GLU A 42 7.46 -5.14 -9.10
C GLU A 42 7.62 -3.70 -8.59
N GLN A 43 7.59 -3.43 -7.27
CA GLN A 43 7.87 -2.06 -6.78
C GLN A 43 9.37 -1.74 -6.68
N ALA A 44 10.23 -2.70 -7.07
CA ALA A 44 11.66 -2.51 -7.28
C ALA A 44 12.01 -2.07 -8.71
N SER A 45 11.02 -1.78 -9.55
CA SER A 45 11.25 -0.95 -10.73
C SER A 45 10.93 0.48 -10.34
N LEU A 46 11.99 1.22 -10.01
CA LEU A 46 12.02 2.67 -10.02
C LEU A 46 11.15 3.16 -11.18
N ALA A 47 10.30 4.14 -10.87
CA ALA A 47 9.63 4.95 -11.84
C ALA A 47 10.53 5.14 -13.08
N ILE A 48 9.96 4.92 -14.26
CA ILE A 48 10.41 5.63 -15.45
C ILE A 48 10.34 7.11 -15.07
N ALA A 49 11.46 7.63 -14.57
CA ALA A 49 11.78 9.04 -14.58
C ALA A 49 12.11 9.34 -16.04
N THR A 50 11.06 9.55 -16.84
CA THR A 50 11.24 10.25 -18.12
C THR A 50 11.67 11.68 -17.80
N PRO A 51 12.81 12.15 -18.36
CA PRO A 51 13.29 13.51 -18.17
C PRO A 51 12.32 14.57 -18.73
#